data_AF-A0A0B6Y5E3-F1
#
_entry.id   AF-A0A0B6Y5E3-F1
#
_cell.length_a   1.000
_cell.length_b   1.000
_cell.length_c   1.000
_cell.angle_alpha   90.00
_cell.angle_beta   90.00
_cell.angle_gamma   90.00
#
_symmetry.space_group_name_H-M   'P 1'
#
loop_
_entity.id
_entity.type
_entity.pdbx_description
1 polymer ?
#
loop_
_entity_poly.entity_id
_entity_poly.type
_entity_poly.pdbx_seq_one_letter_code
_entity_poly.pdbx_strand_id
1 'polypeptide(L)'
;VFTVVHNMSVSRMFIWVGSDGWSENLTLLSDKYHEALYGSFTTMFYLPHVPKFNEYFSKLKPSTSKNPWFHEFWERQFNCSFQAGTCD
;
A
#
# COMPACT_ATOMS: atom_id res chain seq x y z
N VAL A 1 -16.13 6.77 -6.89
CA VAL A 1 -16.26 7.80 -7.95
C VAL A 1 -15.84 7.28 -9.32
N PHE A 2 -14.59 6.82 -9.50
CA PHE A 2 -14.12 6.30 -10.80
C PHE A 2 -14.96 5.16 -11.37
N THR A 3 -15.44 4.25 -10.50
CA THR A 3 -16.37 3.18 -10.90
C THR A 3 -17.66 3.71 -11.52
N VAL A 4 -18.23 4.78 -10.96
CA VAL A 4 -19.48 5.35 -11.47
C VAL A 4 -19.23 6.03 -12.83
N VAL A 5 -18.15 6.80 -12.94
CA VAL A 5 -17.71 7.44 -14.18
C VAL A 5 -17.42 6.41 -15.29
N HIS A 6 -16.81 5.28 -14.93
CA HIS A 6 -16.60 4.16 -15.83
C HIS A 6 -17.91 3.51 -16.27
N ASN A 7 -18.80 3.17 -15.32
CA ASN A 7 -20.09 2.53 -15.62
C ASN A 7 -21.01 3.41 -16.47
N MET A 8 -20.91 4.74 -16.34
CA MET A 8 -21.64 5.70 -17.15
C MET A 8 -20.98 5.98 -18.51
N SER A 9 -19.84 5.34 -18.83
CA SER A 9 -19.09 5.56 -20.08
C SER A 9 -18.63 7.01 -20.31
N VAL A 10 -18.34 7.74 -19.23
CA VAL A 10 -17.92 9.16 -19.27
C VAL A 10 -16.47 9.38 -18.81
N SER A 11 -15.63 8.35 -18.95
CA SER A 11 -14.26 8.29 -18.40
C SER A 11 -13.32 9.40 -18.88
N ARG A 12 -13.53 9.94 -20.09
CA ARG A 12 -12.67 10.97 -20.70
C ARG A 12 -13.23 12.39 -20.60
N MET A 13 -14.26 12.59 -19.78
CA MET A 13 -14.94 13.89 -19.63
C MET A 13 -14.39 14.74 -18.49
N PHE A 14 -13.55 14.17 -17.62
CA PHE A 14 -13.06 14.83 -16.41
C PHE A 14 -11.54 14.69 -16.31
N ILE A 15 -10.91 15.71 -15.73
CA ILE A 15 -9.55 15.64 -15.24
C ILE A 15 -9.61 15.65 -13.72
N TRP A 16 -8.92 14.70 -13.10
CA TRP A 16 -8.87 14.59 -11.66
C TRP A 16 -7.67 15.33 -11.12
N VAL A 17 -7.91 16.19 -10.14
CA VAL A 17 -6.87 16.79 -9.31
C VAL A 17 -7.22 16.45 -7.87
N GLY A 18 -6.38 15.66 -7.20
CA GLY A 18 -6.68 15.22 -5.86
C GLY A 18 -5.46 15.14 -4.96
N SER A 19 -5.71 15.01 -3.66
CA SER A 19 -4.65 14.91 -2.65
C SER A 19 -3.91 13.57 -2.71
N ASP A 20 -2.94 13.39 -1.82
CA ASP A 20 -2.15 12.18 -1.63
C ASP A 20 -2.98 10.97 -1.17
N GLY A 21 -4.13 11.19 -0.52
CA GLY A 21 -4.94 10.12 0.10
C GLY A 21 -5.50 9.02 -0.82
N TRP A 22 -5.40 9.18 -2.14
CA TRP A 22 -5.79 8.17 -3.14
C TRP A 22 -4.66 7.85 -4.13
N SER A 23 -3.50 8.50 -3.99
CA SER A 23 -2.35 8.38 -4.88
C SER A 23 -1.67 7.00 -4.80
N GLU A 24 -1.50 6.48 -3.59
CA GLU A 24 -0.85 5.18 -3.33
C GLU A 24 -1.71 3.99 -3.78
N ASN A 25 -3.02 4.18 -3.87
CA ASN A 25 -3.97 3.16 -4.29
C ASN A 25 -4.27 3.19 -5.81
N LEU A 26 -3.65 4.11 -6.57
CA LEU A 26 -3.88 4.22 -8.02
C LEU A 26 -3.53 2.92 -8.75
N THR A 27 -2.48 2.22 -8.32
CA THR A 27 -2.07 0.92 -8.89
C THR A 27 -3.08 -0.20 -8.61
N LEU A 28 -3.82 -0.12 -7.49
CA LEU A 28 -4.87 -1.10 -7.16
C LEU A 28 -6.19 -0.79 -7.89
N LEU A 29 -6.42 0.48 -8.24
CA LEU A 29 -7.61 0.94 -8.98
C LEU A 29 -7.44 0.85 -10.50
N SER A 30 -6.21 0.75 -11.00
CA SER A 30 -5.89 0.91 -12.43
C SER A 30 -6.41 -0.21 -13.31
N ASP A 31 -6.40 -1.46 -12.88
CA ASP A 31 -6.62 -2.57 -13.83
C ASP A 31 -8.03 -2.59 -14.42
N LYS A 32 -9.03 -2.18 -13.63
CA LYS A 32 -10.43 -2.17 -14.07
C LYS A 32 -10.92 -0.78 -14.51
N TYR A 33 -10.33 0.30 -14.01
CA TYR A 33 -10.85 1.66 -14.20
C TYR A 33 -9.82 2.62 -14.82
N HIS A 34 -8.79 2.11 -15.49
CA HIS A 34 -7.69 2.89 -16.07
C HIS A 34 -8.18 4.09 -16.89
N GLU A 35 -9.17 3.88 -17.76
CA GLU A 35 -9.71 4.92 -18.64
C GLU A 35 -10.30 6.10 -17.85
N ALA A 36 -10.88 5.84 -16.68
CA ALA A 36 -11.44 6.88 -15.82
C ALA A 36 -10.36 7.63 -15.03
N LEU A 37 -9.14 7.11 -14.95
CA LEU A 37 -8.03 7.67 -14.17
C LEU A 37 -6.97 8.35 -15.05
N TYR A 38 -7.01 8.14 -16.36
CA TYR A 38 -6.01 8.67 -17.28
C TYR A 38 -5.94 10.21 -17.22
N GLY A 39 -4.73 10.76 -17.11
CA GLY A 39 -4.50 12.20 -17.02
C GLY A 39 -4.73 12.82 -15.63
N SER A 40 -4.91 12.00 -14.59
CA SER A 40 -5.05 12.48 -13.21
C SER A 40 -3.76 13.10 -12.67
N PHE A 41 -3.90 14.18 -11.91
CA PHE A 41 -2.83 14.80 -11.12
C PHE A 41 -3.08 14.57 -9.63
N THR A 42 -2.03 14.21 -8.92
CA THR A 42 -2.05 14.09 -7.47
C THR A 42 -0.83 14.75 -6.85
N THR A 43 -1.02 15.29 -5.65
CA THR A 43 0.08 15.75 -4.80
C THR A 43 0.52 14.60 -3.92
N MET A 44 1.83 14.43 -3.72
CA MET A 44 2.38 13.48 -2.74
C MET A 44 3.49 14.18 -1.95
N PHE A 45 3.70 13.76 -0.71
CA PHE A 45 4.90 14.18 0.02
C PHE A 45 6.15 13.61 -0.63
N TYR A 46 7.25 14.36 -0.54
CA TYR A 46 8.56 13.83 -0.90
C TYR A 46 8.97 12.77 0.14
N LEU A 47 9.07 11.51 -0.31
CA LEU A 47 9.43 10.36 0.52
C LEU A 47 10.82 9.84 0.13
N PRO A 48 11.91 10.41 0.68
CA PRO A 48 13.25 9.91 0.38
C PRO A 48 13.45 8.52 0.98
N HIS A 49 14.18 7.68 0.25
CA HIS A 49 14.61 6.39 0.76
C HIS A 49 15.56 6.57 1.95
N VAL A 50 15.33 5.82 3.03
CA VAL A 50 16.16 5.84 4.25
C VAL A 50 16.89 4.49 4.39
N PRO A 51 18.11 4.32 3.84
CA PRO A 51 18.79 3.02 3.79
C PRO A 51 18.97 2.36 5.16
N LYS A 52 19.26 3.17 6.19
CA LYS A 52 19.44 2.68 7.56
C LYS A 52 18.17 2.08 8.16
N PHE A 53 17.00 2.59 7.76
CA PHE A 53 15.73 2.01 8.21
C PHE A 53 15.56 0.60 7.62
N ASN A 54 15.88 0.41 6.34
CA ASN A 54 15.80 -0.91 5.71
C ASN A 54 16.79 -1.90 6.34
N GLU A 55 18.01 -1.45 6.63
CA GLU A 55 19.00 -2.29 7.33
C GLU A 55 18.52 -2.69 8.74
N TYR A 56 17.96 -1.74 9.49
CA TYR A 56 17.38 -2.02 10.80
C TYR A 56 16.20 -3.00 10.72
N PHE A 57 15.21 -2.69 9.86
CA PHE A 57 13.97 -3.44 9.75
C PHE A 57 14.20 -4.87 9.26
N SER A 58 15.11 -5.07 8.30
CA SER A 58 15.45 -6.41 7.78
C SER A 58 16.17 -7.32 8.78
N LYS A 59 16.79 -6.76 9.83
CA LYS A 59 17.45 -7.52 10.90
C LYS A 59 16.54 -7.79 12.10
N LEU A 60 15.34 -7.22 12.15
CA LEU A 60 14.40 -7.44 13.25
C LEU A 60 13.97 -8.91 13.29
N LYS A 61 13.92 -9.46 14.51
CA LYS A 61 13.34 -10.77 14.80
C LYS A 61 12.26 -10.64 15.88
N PRO A 62 11.31 -11.58 15.94
CA PRO A 62 10.32 -11.64 17.01
C PRO A 62 10.92 -11.60 18.42
N SER A 63 12.13 -12.13 18.60
CA SER A 63 12.86 -12.13 19.86
C SER A 63 13.56 -10.80 20.20
N THR A 64 13.86 -9.96 19.20
CA THR A 64 14.60 -8.71 19.38
C THR A 64 13.72 -7.46 19.33
N SER A 65 12.51 -7.59 18.80
CA SER A 65 11.55 -6.50 18.71
C SER A 65 10.87 -6.24 20.06
N LYS A 66 10.81 -4.96 20.46
CA LYS A 66 10.03 -4.51 21.63
C LYS A 66 8.59 -4.14 21.27
N ASN A 67 8.24 -4.20 19.99
CA ASN A 67 6.91 -3.85 19.51
C ASN A 67 5.94 -5.01 19.84
N PRO A 68 4.89 -4.76 20.64
CA PRO A 68 3.96 -5.81 21.07
C PRO A 68 3.17 -6.45 19.92
N TRP A 69 3.02 -5.74 18.80
CA TRP A 69 2.34 -6.24 17.60
C TRP A 69 3.26 -6.99 16.65
N PHE A 70 4.57 -7.09 16.95
CA PHE A 70 5.53 -7.65 16.00
C PHE A 70 5.37 -9.17 15.82
N HIS A 71 4.94 -9.88 16.86
CA HIS A 71 4.64 -11.32 16.75
C HIS A 71 3.45 -11.57 15.82
N GLU A 72 2.35 -10.84 16.02
CA GLU A 72 1.16 -10.94 15.16
C GLU A 72 1.46 -10.55 13.71
N PHE A 73 2.27 -9.50 13.51
CA PHE A 73 2.77 -9.13 12.20
C PHE A 73 3.56 -10.26 11.55
N TRP A 74 4.48 -10.88 12.28
CA TRP A 74 5.34 -11.95 11.76
C TRP A 74 4.52 -13.18 11.34
N GLU A 75 3.59 -13.62 12.19
CA GLU A 75 2.68 -14.74 11.87
C GLU A 75 1.88 -14.47 10.60
N ARG A 76 1.32 -13.25 10.43
CA ARG A 76 0.58 -12.87 9.22
C ARG A 76 1.46 -12.74 7.99
N GLN A 77 2.66 -12.16 8.14
CA GLN A 77 3.56 -11.88 7.02
C GLN A 77 4.18 -13.16 6.45
N PHE A 78 4.49 -14.14 7.30
CA PHE A 78 5.13 -15.40 6.92
C PHE A 78 4.16 -16.59 6.94
N ASN A 79 2.88 -16.35 7.27
CA ASN A 79 1.84 -17.37 7.35
C ASN A 79 2.23 -18.56 8.25
N CYS A 80 2.73 -18.25 9.45
CA CYS A 80 3.19 -19.21 10.45
C CYS A 80 2.50 -18.96 11.81
N SER A 81 2.73 -19.83 12.81
CA SER A 81 2.28 -19.62 14.18
C SER A 81 3.34 -19.96 15.22
N PHE A 82 3.59 -19.04 16.16
CA PHE A 82 4.46 -19.28 17.31
C PHE A 82 3.86 -20.31 18.27
N GLN A 83 2.54 -20.33 18.43
CA GLN A 83 1.85 -21.32 19.27
C GLN A 83 1.96 -22.73 18.70
N ALA A 84 1.89 -22.88 17.38
CA ALA A 84 2.03 -24.17 16.70
C ALA A 84 3.50 -24.56 16.45
N GLY A 85 4.47 -23.70 16.79
CA GLY A 85 5.90 -23.95 16.54
C GLY A 85 6.27 -23.99 15.05
N THR A 86 5.50 -23.33 14.19
CA THR A 86 5.73 -23.31 12.73
C THR A 86 6.45 -22.05 12.23
N CYS A 87 6.77 -21.12 13.13
CA CYS A 87 7.63 -19.97 12.82
C CYS A 87 9.10 -20.31 13.10
N ASP A 88 9.97 -20.04 12.12
CA ASP A 88 11.43 -20.14 12.24
C ASP A 88 12.07 -18.96 13.00
#